data_AF-A0AA37TQE5-F1
#
_entry.id   AF-A0AA37TQE5-F1
#
_cell.length_a   1.000
_cell.length_b   1.000
_cell.length_c   1.000
_cell.angle_alpha   90.00
_cell.angle_beta   90.00
_cell.angle_gamma   90.00
#
_symmetry.space_group_name_H-M   'P 1'
#
loop_
_entity.id
_entity.type
_entity.pdbx_description
1 polymer ?
#
loop_
_entity_poly.entity_id
_entity_poly.type
_entity_poly.pdbx_seq_one_letter_code
_entity_poly.pdbx_strand_id
1 'polypeptide(L)' 'MDTYSLLREFADSWVLLFLTLVFLAVFVWAWRPGSRATHDDIAQSIFRHDLKPAAVASQTKEA' A
#
# COMPACT_ATOMS: atom_id res chain seq x y z
N MET A 1 36.06 -19.93 -21.84
CA MET A 1 35.26 -18.70 -21.96
C MET A 1 36.16 -17.54 -21.59
N ASP A 2 36.50 -16.70 -22.56
CA ASP A 2 37.40 -15.56 -22.34
C ASP A 2 36.71 -14.43 -21.55
N THR A 3 37.48 -13.67 -20.76
CA THR A 3 36.99 -12.61 -19.85
C THR A 3 36.09 -11.59 -20.55
N TYR A 4 36.38 -11.29 -21.82
CA TYR A 4 35.57 -10.39 -22.65
C TYR A 4 34.14 -10.90 -22.86
N SER A 5 33.97 -12.21 -23.06
CA SER A 5 32.66 -12.80 -23.29
C SER A 5 31.78 -12.71 -22.04
N LEU A 6 32.37 -12.88 -20.85
CA LEU A 6 31.66 -12.71 -19.57
C LEU A 6 31.19 -11.27 -19.36
N LEU A 7 32.06 -10.29 -19.61
CA LEU A 7 31.72 -8.88 -19.46
C LEU A 7 30.64 -8.45 -20.46
N ARG A 8 30.67 -8.99 -21.68
CA ARG A 8 29.69 -8.71 -22.73
C ARG A 8 28.30 -9.23 -22.38
N GLU A 9 28.19 -10.47 -21.91
CA GLU A 9 26.90 -11.08 -21.52
C GLU A 9 26.26 -10.34 -20.33
N PHE A 10 27.08 -9.89 -19.38
CA PHE A 10 26.63 -9.04 -18.29
C PHE A 10 26.09 -7.70 -18.83
N ALA A 11 26.87 -7.00 -19.67
CA ALA A 11 26.47 -5.71 -20.23
C ALA A 11 25.17 -5.78 -21.06
N ASP A 12 24.98 -6.82 -21.86
CA ASP A 12 23.78 -7.01 -22.69
C ASP A 12 22.51 -7.23 -21.85
N SER A 13 22.63 -7.83 -20.67
CA SER A 13 21.47 -8.22 -19.85
C SER A 13 21.05 -7.18 -18.80
N TRP A 14 21.84 -6.12 -18.57
CA TRP A 14 21.59 -5.14 -17.50
C TRP A 14 20.26 -4.39 -17.62
N VAL A 15 19.91 -3.93 -18.82
CA VAL A 15 18.66 -3.19 -19.04
C VAL A 15 17.46 -4.11 -18.87
N LEU A 16 17.52 -5.34 -19.37
CA LEU A 16 16.48 -6.35 -19.17
C LEU A 16 16.31 -6.66 -17.68
N LEU A 17 17.41 -6.85 -16.96
CA LEU A 17 17.40 -7.12 -15.52
C LEU A 17 16.79 -5.95 -14.74
N PHE A 18 17.12 -4.71 -15.09
CA PHE A 18 16.51 -3.52 -14.50
C PHE A 18 14.98 -3.50 -14.68
N LEU A 19 14.49 -3.73 -15.91
CA LEU A 19 13.06 -3.77 -16.19
C LEU A 19 12.35 -4.89 -15.41
N THR A 20 12.98 -6.06 -15.30
CA THR A 20 12.46 -7.17 -14.49
C THR A 20 12.37 -6.80 -13.01
N LEU A 21 13.39 -6.16 -12.43
CA LEU A 21 13.37 -5.71 -11.04
C LEU A 21 12.29 -4.65 -10.78
N VAL A 22 12.15 -3.69 -11.69
CA VAL A 22 11.08 -2.67 -11.60
C VAL A 22 9.70 -3.34 -11.65
N PHE A 23 9.50 -4.29 -12.56
CA PHE A 23 8.26 -5.04 -12.65
C PHE A 23 7.92 -5.77 -11.34
N LEU A 24 8.90 -6.49 -10.76
CA LEU A 24 8.71 -7.18 -9.48
C LEU A 24 8.45 -6.20 -8.34
N ALA A 25 9.13 -5.05 -8.32
CA ALA A 25 8.89 -4.02 -7.32
C ALA A 25 7.45 -3.48 -7.37
N VAL A 26 6.93 -3.21 -8.57
CA VAL A 26 5.53 -2.79 -8.76
C VAL A 26 4.55 -3.89 -8.35
N PHE A 27 4.85 -5.13 -8.71
CA PHE A 27 4.02 -6.29 -8.36
C PHE A 27 3.91 -6.47 -6.84
N VAL A 28 5.04 -6.42 -6.13
CA VAL A 28 5.08 -6.47 -4.66
C VAL A 28 4.38 -5.25 -4.05
N TRP A 29 4.57 -4.07 -4.62
CA TRP A 29 3.91 -2.85 -4.15
C TRP A 29 2.39 -2.92 -4.31
N ALA A 30 1.88 -3.46 -5.41
CA ALA A 30 0.44 -3.66 -5.64
C ALA A 30 -0.18 -4.63 -4.62
N TRP A 31 0.58 -5.64 -4.18
CA TRP A 31 0.16 -6.55 -3.11
C TRP A 31 0.30 -5.98 -1.71
N ARG A 32 0.99 -4.85 -1.52
CA ARG A 32 1.12 -4.22 -0.20
C ARG A 32 -0.28 -3.80 0.28
N PRO A 33 -0.84 -4.41 1.35
CA PRO A 33 -2.19 -4.14 1.84
C PRO A 33 -2.23 -2.85 2.67
N GLY A 34 -1.71 -1.74 2.13
CA GLY A 34 -1.51 -0.49 2.88
C GLY A 34 -2.80 0.32 3.09
N SER A 35 -3.78 0.18 2.21
CA SER A 35 -4.98 1.03 2.22
C SER A 35 -6.23 0.35 2.79
N ARG A 36 -6.13 -0.92 3.21
CA ARG A 36 -7.30 -1.66 3.72
C ARG A 36 -7.89 -1.00 4.98
N ALA A 37 -7.05 -0.58 5.92
CA ALA A 37 -7.51 0.05 7.16
C ALA A 37 -8.16 1.42 6.93
N THR A 38 -7.62 2.23 6.01
CA THR A 38 -8.19 3.56 5.69
C THR A 38 -9.52 3.44 4.95
N HIS A 39 -9.64 2.51 4.01
CA HIS A 39 -10.93 2.27 3.33
C HIS A 39 -11.99 1.72 4.27
N ASP A 40 -11.61 0.86 5.23
CA ASP A 40 -12.54 0.30 6.21
C ASP A 40 -13.03 1.38 7.20
N ASP A 41 -12.13 2.27 7.65
CA ASP A 41 -12.49 3.40 8.53
C ASP A 41 -13.44 4.41 7.85
N ILE A 42 -13.23 4.70 6.56
CA ILE A 42 -14.13 5.55 5.76
C ILE A 42 -15.48 4.84 5.52
N ALA A 43 -15.48 3.56 5.18
CA ALA A 43 -16.72 2.80 4.96
C ALA A 43 -17.58 2.75 6.24
N GLN A 44 -16.95 2.70 7.41
CA GLN A 44 -17.65 2.73 8.71
C GLN A 44 -18.05 4.14 9.17
N SER A 45 -17.64 5.22 8.48
CA SER A 45 -17.89 6.59 8.96
C SER A 45 -19.37 6.95 9.03
N ILE A 46 -20.18 6.49 8.07
CA ILE A 46 -21.64 6.72 8.04
C ILE A 46 -22.35 5.88 9.12
N PHE A 47 -21.90 4.65 9.34
CA PHE A 47 -22.51 3.73 10.30
C PHE A 47 -22.04 3.91 11.75
N ARG A 48 -21.01 4.74 11.98
CA ARG A 48 -20.42 4.98 13.31
C ARG A 48 -21.42 5.53 14.33
N HIS A 49 -22.53 6.13 13.89
CA HIS A 49 -23.60 6.65 14.75
C HIS A 49 -24.91 5.85 14.67
N ASP A 50 -24.97 4.79 13.87
CA ASP A 50 -26.21 4.04 13.61
C ASP A 50 -26.52 3.00 14.71
N LEU A 51 -25.50 2.44 15.37
CA LEU A 51 -25.68 1.35 16.36
C LEU A 51 -25.64 1.79 17.82
N LYS A 52 -25.44 3.07 18.10
CA LYS A 52 -25.55 3.59 19.47
C LYS A 52 -26.06 5.02 19.42
N PRO A 53 -27.23 5.32 20.00
CA PRO A 53 -27.63 6.72 20.16
C PRO A 53 -26.48 7.41 20.90
N ALA A 54 -26.04 8.56 20.40
CA ALA A 54 -25.08 9.39 21.11
C ALA A 54 -25.62 9.53 22.53
N ALA A 55 -24.96 8.89 23.50
CA ALA A 55 -25.35 9.00 24.88
C ALA A 55 -25.40 10.50 25.14
N VAL A 56 -26.59 10.97 25.47
CA VAL A 56 -26.92 12.35 25.80
C VAL A 56 -26.15 12.68 27.07
N ALA A 57 -24.85 12.86 26.92
CA ALA A 57 -23.93 13.17 27.99
C ALA A 57 -23.86 14.69 28.05
N SER A 58 -24.69 15.23 28.95
CA SER A 58 -24.38 16.40 29.76
C SER A 58 -24.10 17.72 29.04
N GLN A 59 -25.12 18.29 28.40
CA GLN A 59 -25.24 19.76 28.29
C GLN A 59 -26.14 20.33 29.41
N THR A 60 -26.43 19.55 30.46
CA THR A 60 -27.02 20.05 31.72
C THR A 60 -25.90 20.53 32.65
N LYS A 61 -25.23 21.58 32.22
CA LYS A 61 -24.45 22.52 33.02
C LYS A 61 -24.48 23.77 32.15
N GLU A 62 -25.15 24.85 32.48
CA GLU A 62 -25.16 25.58 33.73
C GLU A 62 -26.51 26.31 33.87
N ALA A 63 -27.03 26.31 35.09
CA ALA A 63 -28.13 27.14 35.55
C ALA A 63 -27.56 28.44 36.14
#